data_AF-A0A410UIR3-F1
#
_entry.id   AF-A0A410UIR3-F1
#
_cell.length_a   1.000
_cell.length_b   1.000
_cell.length_c   1.000
_cell.angle_alpha   90.00
_cell.angle_beta   90.00
_cell.angle_gamma   90.00
#
_symmetry.space_group_name_H-M   'P 1'
#
loop_
_entity.id
_entity.type
_entity.pdbx_description
1 polymer ?
#
loop_
_entity_poly.entity_id
_entity_poly.type
_entity_poly.pdbx_seq_one_letter_code
_entity_poly.pdbx_strand_id
1 'polypeptide(L)'
;MFSQPSIPADQIRTHYLAPFGLTVLLRQGAPGQAVDSLLIGTPEQFGMILFVSSLDAEIYRLHAQTLGENWIRHPFETIAFQYAVQRLGVASIYLAFGFFGNSHRQLILGASGCLLLPYFAQLFGPLEQPNEPTTFQFSTQIFNAIEHEWASIGEPYYAQTVDKLNRMAITQHGANELRKLAEKALYKASFSLRTTNEESPTWALYVPNADSWQIGSKEDPFDLH
;
A
#
# COMPACT_ATOMS: atom_id res chain seq x y z
N MET A 1 36.06 -4.38 11.35
CA MET A 1 34.84 -5.19 11.54
C MET A 1 33.72 -4.22 11.89
N PHE A 2 32.84 -3.90 10.94
CA PHE A 2 31.64 -3.13 11.27
C PHE A 2 30.66 -4.12 11.88
N SER A 3 30.36 -3.95 13.17
CA SER A 3 29.25 -4.61 13.83
C SER A 3 28.01 -4.28 12.99
N GLN A 4 27.40 -5.28 12.35
CA GLN A 4 26.08 -5.07 11.77
C GLN A 4 25.20 -4.53 12.90
N PRO A 5 24.54 -3.37 12.73
CA PRO A 5 23.66 -2.87 13.75
C PRO A 5 22.51 -3.88 13.89
N SER A 6 22.54 -4.69 14.94
CA SER A 6 21.45 -5.56 15.31
C SER A 6 20.30 -4.66 15.77
N ILE A 7 19.17 -4.74 15.08
CA ILE A 7 17.93 -4.07 15.52
C ILE A 7 17.59 -4.66 16.90
N PRO A 8 17.39 -3.82 17.95
CA PRO A 8 16.98 -4.30 19.26
C PRO A 8 15.72 -5.17 19.15
N ALA A 9 15.65 -6.27 19.91
CA ALA A 9 14.60 -7.28 19.76
C ALA A 9 13.17 -6.71 19.96
N ASP A 10 13.05 -5.72 20.83
CA ASP A 10 11.85 -4.94 21.13
C ASP A 10 11.46 -3.96 20.01
N GLN A 11 12.38 -3.61 19.11
CA GLN A 11 12.17 -2.72 17.97
C GLN A 11 11.98 -3.47 16.64
N ILE A 12 12.05 -4.81 16.66
CA ILE A 12 11.84 -5.64 15.46
C ILE A 12 10.39 -5.56 14.97
N ARG A 13 9.44 -5.28 15.86
CA ARG A 13 8.02 -5.19 15.54
C ARG A 13 7.54 -3.75 15.58
N THR A 14 6.60 -3.45 14.69
CA THR A 14 5.91 -2.16 14.69
C THR A 14 4.58 -2.29 15.41
N HIS A 15 4.39 -1.46 16.44
CA HIS A 15 3.11 -1.28 17.10
C HIS A 15 2.39 -0.09 16.46
N TYR A 16 1.14 -0.27 16.01
CA TYR A 16 0.38 0.79 15.37
C TYR A 16 -1.12 0.71 15.68
N LEU A 17 -1.81 1.84 15.51
CA LEU A 17 -3.26 1.96 15.58
C LEU A 17 -3.79 2.38 14.21
N ALA A 18 -4.56 1.48 13.59
CA ALA A 18 -5.29 1.67 12.33
C ALA A 18 -6.58 0.82 12.37
N PRO A 19 -7.62 1.15 11.58
CA PRO A 19 -8.88 0.42 11.57
C PRO A 19 -8.78 -1.00 11.00
N PHE A 20 -7.73 -1.30 10.24
CA PHE A 20 -7.44 -2.62 9.68
C PHE A 20 -5.93 -2.85 9.57
N GLY A 21 -5.54 -4.10 9.34
CA GLY A 21 -4.14 -4.48 9.16
C GLY A 21 -3.52 -3.81 7.93
N LEU A 22 -2.27 -3.34 8.05
CA LEU A 22 -1.52 -2.73 6.96
C LEU A 22 -0.51 -3.72 6.39
N THR A 23 -0.33 -3.66 5.07
CA THR A 23 0.57 -4.57 4.34
C THR A 23 1.71 -3.79 3.70
N VAL A 24 2.93 -4.28 3.83
CA VAL A 24 4.12 -3.72 3.16
C VAL A 24 4.64 -4.71 2.12
N LEU A 25 5.19 -4.18 1.03
CA LEU A 25 5.95 -4.95 0.06
C LEU A 25 7.44 -4.74 0.29
N LEU A 26 8.15 -5.83 0.51
CA LEU A 26 9.58 -5.86 0.78
C LEU A 26 10.31 -6.71 -0.26
N ARG A 27 11.53 -6.35 -0.59
CA ARG A 27 12.41 -7.14 -1.46
C ARG A 27 13.69 -7.45 -0.70
N GLN A 28 14.12 -8.70 -0.74
CA GLN A 28 15.39 -9.08 -0.13
C GLN A 28 16.55 -8.44 -0.90
N GLY A 29 17.40 -7.71 -0.18
CA GLY A 29 18.70 -7.30 -0.69
C GLY A 29 19.67 -8.48 -0.76
N ALA A 30 20.86 -8.27 -1.31
CA ALA A 30 21.92 -9.28 -1.26
C ALA A 30 22.28 -9.60 0.20
N PRO A 31 22.85 -10.78 0.51
CA PRO A 31 23.29 -11.10 1.87
C PRO A 31 24.15 -9.99 2.48
N GLY A 32 23.73 -9.45 3.64
CA GLY A 32 24.40 -8.34 4.31
C GLY A 32 23.93 -6.93 3.89
N GLN A 33 23.00 -6.82 2.93
CA GLN A 33 22.30 -5.58 2.60
C GLN A 33 20.98 -5.47 3.37
N ALA A 34 20.49 -4.23 3.48
CA ALA A 34 19.17 -3.97 4.03
C ALA A 34 18.07 -4.57 3.14
N VAL A 35 16.92 -4.85 3.75
CA VAL A 35 15.70 -5.19 3.00
C VAL A 35 15.16 -3.90 2.37
N ASP A 36 14.89 -3.95 1.07
CA ASP A 36 14.29 -2.83 0.35
C ASP A 36 12.78 -2.81 0.62
N SER A 37 12.23 -1.63 0.84
CA SER A 37 10.78 -1.43 0.85
C SER A 37 10.35 -0.73 -0.44
N LEU A 38 9.09 -0.91 -0.84
CA LEU A 38 8.54 -0.13 -1.94
C LEU A 38 8.46 1.35 -1.51
N LEU A 39 9.24 2.21 -2.16
CA LEU A 39 9.29 3.64 -1.89
C LEU A 39 8.56 4.42 -3.00
N ILE A 40 7.89 5.51 -2.63
CA ILE A 40 7.31 6.48 -3.57
C ILE A 40 7.64 7.91 -3.15
N GLY A 41 7.63 8.80 -4.14
CA GLY A 41 7.68 10.24 -3.96
C GLY A 41 8.88 10.90 -4.67
N THR A 42 9.19 12.14 -4.31
CA THR A 42 10.31 12.90 -4.88
C THR A 42 11.57 12.69 -4.01
N PRO A 43 12.77 13.07 -4.48
CA PRO A 43 13.98 13.01 -3.64
C PRO A 43 13.84 13.73 -2.29
N GLU A 44 13.00 14.76 -2.22
CA GLU A 44 12.73 15.55 -1.02
C GLU A 44 11.58 14.99 -0.16
N GLN A 45 10.72 14.17 -0.75
CA GLN A 45 9.55 13.57 -0.12
C GLN A 45 9.46 12.12 -0.55
N PHE A 46 10.35 11.27 -0.03
CA PHE A 46 10.31 9.83 -0.27
C PHE A 46 9.83 9.11 0.99
N GLY A 47 9.18 7.97 0.81
CA GLY A 47 8.61 7.24 1.94
C GLY A 47 8.09 5.88 1.54
N MET A 48 7.83 5.05 2.54
CA MET A 48 7.40 3.68 2.37
C MET A 48 5.92 3.61 2.00
N ILE A 49 5.59 2.80 0.99
CA ILE A 49 4.21 2.48 0.66
C ILE A 49 3.70 1.39 1.59
N LEU A 50 2.57 1.66 2.25
CA LEU A 50 1.76 0.67 2.93
C LEU A 50 0.43 0.50 2.19
N PHE A 51 0.06 -0.73 1.91
CA PHE A 51 -1.23 -1.07 1.34
C PHE A 51 -2.24 -1.29 2.46
N VAL A 52 -3.37 -0.61 2.33
CA VAL A 52 -4.56 -0.79 3.15
C VAL A 52 -5.15 -2.19 2.98
N SER A 53 -5.07 -2.74 1.77
CA SER A 53 -5.58 -4.06 1.40
C SER A 53 -4.45 -5.00 1.02
N SER A 54 -4.41 -6.18 1.64
CA SER A 54 -3.47 -7.24 1.27
C SER A 54 -3.71 -7.75 -0.14
N LEU A 55 -4.94 -7.65 -0.66
CA LEU A 55 -5.25 -8.00 -2.05
C LEU A 55 -4.62 -7.00 -3.02
N ASP A 56 -4.71 -5.71 -2.74
CA ASP A 56 -4.10 -4.68 -3.59
C ASP A 56 -2.58 -4.83 -3.59
N ALA A 57 -1.99 -5.12 -2.42
CA ALA A 57 -0.57 -5.44 -2.32
C ALA A 57 -0.19 -6.66 -3.19
N GLU A 58 -1.01 -7.71 -3.18
CA GLU A 58 -0.77 -8.93 -3.96
C GLU A 58 -0.95 -8.71 -5.47
N ILE A 59 -1.95 -7.92 -5.89
CA ILE A 59 -2.14 -7.48 -7.28
C ILE A 59 -0.92 -6.71 -7.76
N TYR A 60 -0.46 -5.72 -6.99
CA TYR A 60 0.73 -4.95 -7.32
C TYR A 60 1.96 -5.86 -7.41
N ARG A 61 2.15 -6.75 -6.42
CA ARG A 61 3.27 -7.69 -6.36
C ARG A 61 3.34 -8.59 -7.60
N LEU A 62 2.21 -9.18 -8.00
CA LEU A 62 2.13 -10.07 -9.16
C LEU A 62 2.33 -9.33 -10.48
N HIS A 63 1.80 -8.10 -10.62
CA HIS A 63 2.06 -7.27 -11.79
C HIS A 63 3.54 -6.87 -11.87
N ALA A 64 4.11 -6.39 -10.78
CA ALA A 64 5.52 -6.01 -10.72
C ALA A 64 6.45 -7.20 -11.05
N GLN A 65 6.05 -8.42 -10.69
CA GLN A 65 6.77 -9.64 -11.06
C GLN A 65 6.89 -9.85 -12.58
N THR A 66 5.90 -9.41 -13.38
CA THR A 66 6.01 -9.47 -14.85
C THR A 66 7.03 -8.50 -15.42
N LEU A 67 7.46 -7.52 -14.61
CA LEU A 67 8.50 -6.53 -14.92
C LEU A 67 9.88 -6.94 -14.35
N GLY A 68 9.98 -8.12 -13.74
CA GLY A 68 11.20 -8.63 -13.11
C GLY A 68 11.37 -8.23 -11.64
N GLU A 69 10.38 -7.58 -11.03
CA GLU A 69 10.44 -7.17 -9.62
C GLU A 69 9.93 -8.26 -8.67
N ASN A 70 10.77 -8.64 -7.70
CA ASN A 70 10.49 -9.74 -6.79
C ASN A 70 10.09 -9.25 -5.40
N TRP A 71 8.96 -8.53 -5.33
CA TRP A 71 8.39 -8.09 -4.06
C TRP A 71 7.76 -9.27 -3.30
N ILE A 72 7.82 -9.20 -1.97
CA ILE A 72 7.24 -10.14 -1.02
C ILE A 72 6.33 -9.37 -0.09
N ARG A 73 5.15 -9.92 0.15
CA ARG A 73 4.13 -9.33 1.01
C ARG A 73 4.40 -9.65 2.48
N HIS A 74 4.41 -8.61 3.32
CA HIS A 74 4.58 -8.74 4.77
C HIS A 74 3.54 -7.89 5.52
N PRO A 75 3.02 -8.34 6.67
CA PRO A 75 2.27 -7.46 7.56
C PRO A 75 3.17 -6.36 8.12
N PHE A 76 2.66 -5.14 8.26
CA PHE A 76 3.45 -3.99 8.73
C PHE A 76 3.98 -4.18 10.16
N GLU A 77 3.26 -4.90 11.03
CA GLU A 77 3.73 -5.21 12.38
C GLU A 77 5.02 -6.05 12.41
N THR A 78 5.39 -6.69 11.29
CA THR A 78 6.59 -7.53 11.21
C THR A 78 7.87 -6.79 10.85
N ILE A 79 7.77 -5.48 10.57
CA ILE A 79 8.94 -4.65 10.25
C ILE A 79 9.35 -3.76 11.43
N ALA A 80 10.59 -3.30 11.42
CA ALA A 80 11.17 -2.43 12.44
C ALA A 80 11.00 -0.93 12.10
N PHE A 81 9.77 -0.44 11.98
CA PHE A 81 9.52 0.94 11.54
C PHE A 81 10.05 2.00 12.51
N GLN A 82 9.98 1.74 13.82
CA GLN A 82 10.54 2.65 14.84
C GLN A 82 12.02 2.93 14.61
N TYR A 83 12.80 1.89 14.28
CA TYR A 83 14.21 2.03 13.96
C TYR A 83 14.45 2.92 12.73
N ALA A 84 13.57 2.84 11.71
CA ALA A 84 13.64 3.73 10.55
C ALA A 84 13.37 5.19 10.93
N VAL A 85 12.34 5.45 11.74
CA VAL A 85 12.01 6.81 12.22
C VAL A 85 13.15 7.39 13.06
N GLN A 86 13.73 6.61 13.98
CA GLN A 86 14.88 7.04 14.79
C GLN A 86 16.08 7.44 13.91
N ARG A 87 16.40 6.64 12.89
CA ARG A 87 17.55 6.86 12.02
C ARG A 87 17.39 8.06 11.10
N LEU A 88 16.18 8.26 10.59
CA LEU A 88 15.87 9.35 9.67
C LEU A 88 15.48 10.63 10.41
N GLY A 89 15.21 10.56 11.71
CA GLY A 89 14.56 11.61 12.51
C GLY A 89 13.06 11.71 12.20
N VAL A 90 12.70 11.67 10.93
CA VAL A 90 11.32 11.70 10.44
C VAL A 90 11.19 10.66 9.32
N ALA A 91 10.08 9.93 9.27
CA ALA A 91 9.78 9.01 8.18
C ALA A 91 8.38 9.26 7.62
N SER A 92 8.29 9.30 6.28
CA SER A 92 7.02 9.38 5.56
C SER A 92 6.50 7.98 5.24
N ILE A 93 5.20 7.80 5.46
CA ILE A 93 4.42 6.64 5.03
C ILE A 93 3.39 7.11 4.02
N TYR A 94 3.21 6.34 2.95
CA TYR A 94 2.19 6.55 1.93
C TYR A 94 1.20 5.39 1.98
N LEU A 95 -0.02 5.66 2.44
CA LEU A 95 -1.09 4.69 2.52
C LEU A 95 -1.76 4.56 1.15
N ALA A 96 -1.47 3.47 0.42
CA ALA A 96 -2.10 3.11 -0.83
C ALA A 96 -3.40 2.32 -0.59
N PHE A 97 -4.45 2.64 -1.34
CA PHE A 97 -5.80 2.11 -1.10
C PHE A 97 -6.55 1.80 -2.40
N GLY A 98 -5.84 1.21 -3.36
CA GLY A 98 -6.36 0.84 -4.66
C GLY A 98 -5.35 1.17 -5.75
N PHE A 99 -5.86 1.46 -6.94
CA PHE A 99 -5.08 1.79 -8.12
C PHE A 99 -5.67 3.01 -8.81
N PHE A 100 -4.90 3.65 -9.68
CA PHE A 100 -5.46 4.62 -10.61
C PHE A 100 -6.09 3.92 -11.81
N GLY A 101 -7.24 4.43 -12.25
CA GLY A 101 -7.96 4.01 -13.45
C GLY A 101 -8.34 5.19 -14.34
N ASN A 102 -8.75 4.93 -15.58
CA ASN A 102 -9.33 5.93 -16.49
C ASN A 102 -10.81 5.64 -16.83
N SER A 103 -11.42 6.58 -17.55
CA SER A 103 -12.81 6.49 -18.04
C SER A 103 -13.06 5.30 -18.98
N HIS A 104 -12.01 4.75 -19.61
CA HIS A 104 -12.06 3.52 -20.42
C HIS A 104 -11.96 2.24 -19.59
N ARG A 105 -12.01 2.36 -18.28
CA ARG A 105 -11.90 1.26 -17.32
C ARG A 105 -10.57 0.52 -17.36
N GLN A 106 -9.49 1.23 -17.68
CA GLN A 106 -8.14 0.69 -17.70
C GLN A 106 -7.37 1.14 -16.46
N LEU A 107 -6.57 0.26 -15.87
CA LEU A 107 -5.61 0.59 -14.84
C LEU A 107 -4.43 1.36 -15.43
N ILE A 108 -3.95 2.36 -14.71
CA ILE A 108 -2.91 3.26 -15.19
C ILE A 108 -1.53 2.77 -14.76
N LEU A 109 -0.65 2.64 -15.74
CA LEU A 109 0.75 2.30 -15.56
C LEU A 109 1.62 3.56 -15.60
N GLY A 110 2.65 3.61 -14.76
CA GLY A 110 3.70 4.61 -14.83
C GLY A 110 4.70 4.32 -15.95
N ALA A 111 5.66 5.22 -16.15
CA ALA A 111 6.71 5.06 -17.16
C ALA A 111 7.57 3.80 -16.97
N SER A 112 7.66 3.28 -15.74
CA SER A 112 8.33 2.00 -15.43
C SER A 112 7.51 0.76 -15.78
N GLY A 113 6.25 0.93 -16.21
CA GLY A 113 5.29 -0.15 -16.39
C GLY A 113 4.60 -0.60 -15.10
N CYS A 114 5.01 -0.09 -13.93
CA CYS A 114 4.35 -0.40 -12.66
C CYS A 114 2.96 0.26 -12.57
N LEU A 115 2.03 -0.39 -11.86
CA LEU A 115 0.73 0.19 -11.54
C LEU A 115 0.89 1.48 -10.71
N LEU A 116 0.17 2.52 -11.07
CA LEU A 116 0.13 3.73 -10.26
C LEU A 116 -0.88 3.57 -9.11
N LEU A 117 -0.47 3.99 -7.93
CA LEU A 117 -1.23 3.89 -6.69
C LEU A 117 -1.65 5.28 -6.25
N PRO A 118 -2.92 5.51 -5.93
CA PRO A 118 -3.30 6.69 -5.21
C PRO A 118 -3.03 6.48 -3.71
N TYR A 119 -2.63 7.54 -3.01
CA TYR A 119 -2.17 7.42 -1.63
C TYR A 119 -2.44 8.65 -0.77
N PHE A 120 -2.48 8.44 0.54
CA PHE A 120 -2.38 9.51 1.54
C PHE A 120 -1.02 9.48 2.23
N ALA A 121 -0.37 10.63 2.33
CA ALA A 121 0.89 10.77 3.04
C ALA A 121 0.63 10.99 4.54
N GLN A 122 1.39 10.30 5.39
CA GLN A 122 1.47 10.56 6.81
C GLN A 122 2.93 10.58 7.25
N LEU A 123 3.29 11.61 8.00
CA LEU A 123 4.62 11.81 8.55
C LEU A 123 4.68 11.27 9.98
N PHE A 124 5.75 10.58 10.34
CA PHE A 124 6.02 10.12 11.69
C PHE A 124 7.37 10.62 12.18
N GLY A 125 7.42 11.05 13.44
CA GLY A 125 8.61 11.58 14.08
C GLY A 125 8.72 13.11 14.06
N PRO A 126 9.71 13.68 14.76
CA PRO A 126 10.68 12.99 15.61
C PRO A 126 10.05 12.31 16.83
N LEU A 127 10.66 11.20 17.27
CA LEU A 127 10.22 10.48 18.45
C LEU A 127 10.73 11.20 19.70
N GLU A 128 9.85 11.49 20.65
CA GLU A 128 10.22 12.12 21.93
C GLU A 128 11.12 11.20 22.76
N GLN A 129 10.81 9.91 22.78
CA GLN A 129 11.54 8.88 23.52
C GLN A 129 11.98 7.77 22.55
N PRO A 130 13.07 7.96 21.78
CA PRO A 130 13.47 7.01 20.75
C PRO A 130 13.72 5.61 21.29
N ASN A 131 14.24 5.46 22.50
CA ASN A 131 14.58 4.15 23.09
C ASN A 131 13.40 3.42 23.74
N GLU A 132 12.20 4.02 23.78
CA GLU A 132 11.01 3.39 24.36
C GLU A 132 10.06 2.87 23.26
N PRO A 133 9.36 1.74 23.47
CA PRO A 133 8.40 1.23 22.50
C PRO A 133 7.35 2.29 22.12
N THR A 134 7.26 2.62 20.84
CA THR A 134 6.32 3.61 20.30
C THR A 134 5.17 2.92 19.59
N THR A 135 3.94 3.36 19.88
CA THR A 135 2.75 2.99 19.09
C THR A 135 2.47 4.08 18.06
N PHE A 136 2.59 3.76 16.78
CA PHE A 136 2.32 4.69 15.68
C PHE A 136 0.82 4.83 15.45
N GLN A 137 0.27 6.00 15.74
CA GLN A 137 -1.15 6.28 15.52
C GLN A 137 -1.36 6.88 14.13
N PHE A 138 -2.08 6.16 13.28
CA PHE A 138 -2.49 6.69 11.98
C PHE A 138 -3.69 7.64 12.13
N SER A 139 -3.74 8.68 11.29
CA SER A 139 -4.82 9.66 11.34
C SER A 139 -6.15 9.01 10.94
N THR A 140 -7.16 9.13 11.81
CA THR A 140 -8.53 8.67 11.51
C THR A 140 -9.14 9.40 10.33
N GLN A 141 -8.75 10.66 10.09
CA GLN A 141 -9.21 11.44 8.94
C GLN A 141 -8.80 10.81 7.61
N ILE A 142 -7.59 10.24 7.55
CA ILE A 142 -7.10 9.55 6.35
C ILE A 142 -7.99 8.35 6.04
N PHE A 143 -8.32 7.53 7.04
CA PHE A 143 -9.17 6.36 6.82
C PHE A 143 -10.61 6.74 6.50
N ASN A 144 -11.15 7.79 7.12
CA ASN A 144 -12.48 8.30 6.77
C ASN A 144 -12.52 8.77 5.31
N ALA A 145 -11.45 9.41 4.82
CA ALA A 145 -11.35 9.80 3.42
C ALA A 145 -11.26 8.58 2.49
N ILE A 146 -10.47 7.57 2.84
CA ILE A 146 -10.41 6.29 2.10
C ILE A 146 -11.79 5.64 2.03
N GLU A 147 -12.51 5.55 3.14
CA GLU A 147 -13.87 4.97 3.18
C GLU A 147 -14.86 5.78 2.33
N HIS A 148 -14.73 7.12 2.33
CA HIS A 148 -15.53 7.98 1.47
C HIS A 148 -15.29 7.69 -0.02
N GLU A 149 -14.02 7.56 -0.43
CA GLU A 149 -13.67 7.20 -1.81
C GLU A 149 -14.18 5.80 -2.19
N TRP A 150 -14.14 4.83 -1.28
CA TRP A 150 -14.72 3.51 -1.54
C TRP A 150 -16.23 3.56 -1.72
N ALA A 151 -16.92 4.37 -0.92
CA ALA A 151 -18.35 4.58 -1.05
C ALA A 151 -18.70 5.26 -2.39
N SER A 152 -17.89 6.23 -2.85
CA SER A 152 -18.13 6.97 -4.09
C SER A 152 -18.06 6.07 -5.34
N ILE A 153 -17.25 5.02 -5.32
CA ILE A 153 -17.17 4.03 -6.41
C ILE A 153 -18.24 2.91 -6.32
N GLY A 154 -19.18 3.02 -5.39
CA GLY A 154 -20.29 2.07 -5.21
C GLY A 154 -20.03 0.94 -4.20
N GLU A 155 -18.99 1.04 -3.37
CA GLU A 155 -18.58 -0.01 -2.43
C GLU A 155 -18.61 0.47 -0.96
N PRO A 156 -19.79 0.82 -0.39
CA PRO A 156 -19.91 1.40 0.95
C PRO A 156 -19.49 0.45 2.09
N TYR A 157 -19.33 -0.84 1.81
CA TYR A 157 -18.89 -1.85 2.79
C TYR A 157 -17.50 -2.42 2.48
N TYR A 158 -16.73 -1.74 1.62
CA TYR A 158 -15.42 -2.25 1.21
C TYR A 158 -14.46 -2.41 2.38
N ALA A 159 -14.54 -1.56 3.41
CA ALA A 159 -13.72 -1.68 4.62
C ALA A 159 -13.84 -3.06 5.29
N GLN A 160 -15.04 -3.64 5.33
CA GLN A 160 -15.25 -4.98 5.89
C GLN A 160 -14.62 -6.06 5.01
N THR A 161 -14.67 -5.86 3.69
CA THR A 161 -14.00 -6.74 2.72
C THR A 161 -12.49 -6.68 2.89
N VAL A 162 -11.91 -5.47 3.03
CA VAL A 162 -10.48 -5.25 3.27
C VAL A 162 -10.03 -5.93 4.56
N ASP A 163 -10.74 -5.75 5.67
CA ASP A 163 -10.41 -6.42 6.93
C ASP A 163 -10.43 -7.95 6.80
N LYS A 164 -11.44 -8.52 6.12
CA LYS A 164 -11.49 -9.97 5.83
C LYS A 164 -10.29 -10.42 4.99
N LEU A 165 -9.94 -9.68 3.95
CA LEU A 165 -8.80 -10.00 3.07
C LEU A 165 -7.48 -9.95 3.85
N ASN A 166 -7.29 -8.94 4.69
CA ASN A 166 -6.10 -8.78 5.52
C ASN A 166 -5.94 -9.95 6.50
N ARG A 167 -7.02 -10.39 7.15
CA ARG A 167 -7.00 -11.57 8.04
C ARG A 167 -6.69 -12.87 7.28
N MET A 168 -7.26 -13.03 6.08
CA MET A 168 -6.99 -14.18 5.22
C MET A 168 -5.49 -14.29 4.89
N ALA A 169 -4.84 -13.14 4.71
CA ALA A 169 -3.42 -13.04 4.36
C ALA A 169 -2.44 -13.57 5.43
N ILE A 170 -2.91 -13.81 6.66
CA ILE A 170 -2.10 -14.26 7.82
C ILE A 170 -1.72 -15.74 7.74
N THR A 171 -2.58 -16.57 7.13
CA THR A 171 -2.34 -18.02 7.04
C THR A 171 -1.80 -18.41 5.67
N GLN A 172 -1.05 -19.52 5.57
CA GLN A 172 -0.56 -20.00 4.28
C GLN A 172 -1.70 -20.35 3.31
N HIS A 173 -2.76 -20.98 3.80
CA HIS A 173 -3.93 -21.30 2.98
C HIS A 173 -4.62 -20.04 2.46
N GLY A 174 -4.89 -19.07 3.34
CA GLY A 174 -5.51 -17.82 2.93
C GLY A 174 -4.61 -16.96 2.04
N ALA A 175 -3.29 -16.99 2.22
CA ALA A 175 -2.35 -16.35 1.30
C ALA A 175 -2.42 -16.94 -0.12
N ASN A 176 -2.61 -18.26 -0.25
CA ASN A 176 -2.81 -18.90 -1.56
C ASN A 176 -4.14 -18.49 -2.20
N GLU A 177 -5.22 -18.38 -1.43
CA GLU A 177 -6.52 -17.90 -1.94
C GLU A 177 -6.44 -16.43 -2.35
N LEU A 178 -5.77 -15.59 -1.56
CA LEU A 178 -5.52 -14.18 -1.90
C LEU A 178 -4.74 -14.05 -3.22
N ARG A 179 -3.73 -14.89 -3.43
CA ARG A 179 -2.97 -14.94 -4.68
C ARG A 179 -3.88 -15.28 -5.87
N LYS A 180 -4.75 -16.29 -5.76
CA LYS A 180 -5.70 -16.63 -6.83
C LYS A 180 -6.65 -15.48 -7.16
N LEU A 181 -7.13 -14.76 -6.14
CA LEU A 181 -7.95 -13.57 -6.34
C LEU A 181 -7.18 -12.47 -7.08
N ALA A 182 -5.92 -12.24 -6.72
CA ALA A 182 -5.07 -11.26 -7.38
C ALA A 182 -4.76 -11.65 -8.84
N GLU A 183 -4.45 -12.92 -9.11
CA GLU A 183 -4.27 -13.46 -10.47
C GLU A 183 -5.54 -13.26 -11.32
N LYS A 184 -6.72 -13.51 -10.73
CA LYS A 184 -8.01 -13.29 -11.38
C LYS A 184 -8.26 -11.80 -11.66
N ALA A 185 -7.93 -10.92 -10.71
CA ALA A 185 -8.05 -9.47 -10.87
C ALA A 185 -7.18 -8.96 -12.02
N LEU A 186 -5.93 -9.40 -12.10
CA LEU A 186 -5.01 -9.06 -13.18
C LEU A 186 -5.46 -9.59 -14.54
N TYR A 187 -5.98 -10.82 -14.59
CA TYR A 187 -6.54 -11.37 -15.84
C TYR A 187 -7.70 -10.54 -16.40
N LYS A 188 -8.50 -9.94 -15.51
CA LYS A 188 -9.62 -9.06 -15.89
C LYS A 188 -9.22 -7.60 -16.11
N ALA A 189 -7.98 -7.23 -15.78
CA ALA A 189 -7.52 -5.86 -15.91
C ALA A 189 -7.21 -5.55 -17.39
N SER A 190 -7.53 -4.32 -17.79
CA SER A 190 -6.98 -3.68 -18.99
C SER A 190 -6.03 -2.59 -18.52
N PHE A 191 -4.97 -2.31 -19.28
CA PHE A 191 -3.92 -1.37 -18.87
C PHE A 191 -3.77 -0.24 -19.89
N SER A 192 -3.48 0.97 -19.40
CA SER A 192 -3.04 2.11 -20.19
C SER A 192 -1.76 2.67 -19.59
N LEU A 193 -0.86 3.17 -20.43
CA LEU A 193 0.32 3.91 -19.97
C LEU A 193 -0.08 5.36 -19.73
N ARG A 194 0.29 5.93 -18.57
CA ARG A 194 0.03 7.33 -18.26
C ARG A 194 0.61 8.24 -19.34
N THR A 195 -0.23 9.02 -19.99
CA THR A 195 0.22 10.06 -20.94
C THR A 195 0.00 11.47 -20.38
N THR A 196 0.70 12.46 -20.92
CA THR A 196 0.58 13.87 -20.50
C THR A 196 -0.78 14.49 -20.82
N ASN A 197 -1.53 13.88 -21.75
CA ASN A 197 -2.81 14.39 -22.27
C ASN A 197 -4.00 13.61 -21.72
N GLU A 198 -3.76 12.60 -20.87
CA GLU A 198 -4.85 11.84 -20.28
C GLU A 198 -5.60 12.70 -19.25
N GLU A 199 -6.91 12.57 -19.34
CA GLU A 199 -7.85 12.90 -18.30
C GLU A 199 -7.34 12.49 -16.90
N SER A 200 -7.50 13.36 -15.89
CA SER A 200 -7.08 13.07 -14.50
C SER A 200 -7.54 11.67 -14.07
N PRO A 201 -6.61 10.78 -13.68
CA PRO A 201 -6.98 9.41 -13.34
C PRO A 201 -7.91 9.40 -12.13
N THR A 202 -8.86 8.48 -12.13
CA THR A 202 -9.76 8.24 -10.99
C THR A 202 -9.31 7.01 -10.21
N TRP A 203 -9.98 6.73 -9.10
CA TRP A 203 -9.71 5.59 -8.24
C TRP A 203 -10.25 4.29 -8.85
N ALA A 204 -9.53 3.19 -8.65
CA ALA A 204 -9.90 1.87 -9.13
C ALA A 204 -9.70 0.83 -8.03
N LEU A 205 -10.70 -0.02 -7.83
CA LEU A 205 -10.66 -1.15 -6.90
C LEU A 205 -11.12 -2.43 -7.59
N TYR A 206 -10.46 -3.53 -7.27
CA TYR A 206 -11.00 -4.83 -7.61
C TYR A 206 -11.94 -5.30 -6.50
N VAL A 207 -13.19 -5.57 -6.83
CA VAL A 207 -14.19 -6.01 -5.84
C VAL A 207 -14.39 -7.51 -5.99
N PRO A 208 -13.87 -8.34 -5.06
CA PRO A 208 -13.92 -9.80 -5.21
C PRO A 208 -15.34 -10.36 -5.29
N ASN A 209 -16.29 -9.76 -4.56
CA ASN A 209 -17.68 -10.20 -4.55
C ASN A 209 -18.40 -9.91 -5.87
N ALA A 210 -18.10 -8.77 -6.51
CA ALA A 210 -18.65 -8.40 -7.82
C ALA A 210 -17.86 -9.04 -8.98
N ASP A 211 -16.66 -9.55 -8.70
CA ASP A 211 -15.75 -10.15 -9.66
C ASP A 211 -15.36 -9.19 -10.81
N SER A 212 -15.23 -7.90 -10.49
CA SER A 212 -15.01 -6.83 -11.44
C SER A 212 -14.18 -5.69 -10.85
N TRP A 213 -13.52 -4.95 -11.73
CA TRP A 213 -12.93 -3.66 -11.41
C TRP A 213 -14.03 -2.59 -11.34
N GLN A 214 -14.12 -1.90 -10.21
CA GLN A 214 -14.91 -0.68 -10.05
C GLN A 214 -13.96 0.51 -10.19
N ILE A 215 -14.35 1.47 -11.02
CA ILE A 215 -13.57 2.66 -11.31
C ILE A 215 -14.48 3.85 -11.05
N GLY A 216 -14.00 4.77 -10.22
CA GLY A 216 -14.74 5.95 -9.82
C GLY A 216 -15.11 6.79 -11.04
N SER A 217 -16.35 7.28 -11.07
CA SER A 217 -16.77 8.33 -11.97
C SER A 217 -16.10 9.64 -11.55
N LYS A 218 -15.69 10.45 -12.53
CA LYS A 218 -15.22 11.83 -12.30
C LYS A 218 -16.33 12.80 -11.85
N GLU A 219 -17.43 12.31 -11.31
CA GLU A 219 -18.46 13.21 -10.82
C GLU A 219 -17.97 13.81 -9.50
N ASP A 220 -17.51 15.07 -9.61
CA ASP A 220 -16.97 15.93 -8.55
C ASP A 220 -17.58 15.67 -7.17
N PRO A 221 -16.79 15.15 -6.22
CA PRO A 221 -16.92 15.53 -4.84
C PRO A 221 -15.76 16.51 -4.57
N PHE A 222 -16.09 17.80 -4.43
CA PHE A 222 -15.24 18.87 -3.88
C PHE A 222 -14.40 19.71 -4.87
N ASP A 223 -15.08 20.71 -5.45
CA ASP A 223 -14.66 22.11 -5.28
C ASP A 223 -14.32 22.33 -3.79
N LEU A 224 -13.03 22.38 -3.46
CA LEU A 224 -12.56 22.98 -2.21
C LEU A 224 -11.66 24.15 -2.58
N HIS A 225 -12.16 25.34 -2.22
CA HIS A 225 -11.50 26.64 -2.29
C HIS A 225 -10.08 26.66 -1.75
#